data_AF-A0A2V6XAF6-F1
#
_entry.id   AF-A0A2V6XAF6-F1
#
_cell.length_a   1.000
_cell.length_b   1.000
_cell.length_c   1.000
_cell.angle_alpha   90.00
_cell.angle_beta   90.00
_cell.angle_gamma   90.00
#
_symmetry.space_group_name_H-M   'P 1'
#
loop_
_entity.id
_entity.type
_entity.pdbx_description
1 polymer ?
#
loop_
_entity_poly.entity_id
_entity_poly.type
_entity_poly.pdbx_seq_one_letter_code
_entity_poly.pdbx_strand_id
1 'polypeptide(L)'
;MRPAPDPLLLALLRGDEAASATAEDWRRAATAARAEGLEPWLFRRVVRSASAAPDDVREALREAAAGVAARALALETELAAILRALAAAGIACAPLRGAALAERLYDHASARPAGDIDLLVRKTDLDAVEATLAALGFSAIDRRPGFAREFSYTLELARDAHGGVVVEPHWTLAYPPFADALDMERVWARCRRGRVVGEPALLLAPEATLLNLCLHLVHKAPDVPLLWRLDIHRLVRRDAGAIDWDELLALTRGARVERQVAAALRSVAALLATPLPPRVLDALDAAGRAALDPLLASDAGVDGRESLALLFALPGLRRRARYAAALLFPSPRFMAVEYGVTGRGGLALAYGRRARHVLWEGVKGTARLLRLI
;
A
#
# COMPACT_ATOMS: atom_id res chain seq x y z
N MET A 1 21.01 2.13 -2.41
CA MET A 1 20.38 3.46 -2.55
C MET A 1 19.71 3.46 -3.91
N ARG A 2 18.38 3.67 -4.01
CA ARG A 2 17.69 3.77 -5.31
C ARG A 2 18.30 4.94 -6.10
N PRO A 3 18.44 4.83 -7.44
CA PRO A 3 18.89 5.96 -8.25
C PRO A 3 17.91 7.14 -8.09
N ALA A 4 18.41 8.36 -8.30
CA ALA A 4 17.55 9.53 -8.34
C ALA A 4 16.49 9.36 -9.45
N PRO A 5 15.25 9.83 -9.26
CA PRO A 5 14.23 9.82 -10.31
C PRO A 5 14.70 10.52 -11.59
N ASP A 6 14.22 10.04 -12.74
CA ASP A 6 14.49 10.69 -14.02
C ASP A 6 14.00 12.16 -13.99
N PRO A 7 14.84 13.14 -14.38
CA PRO A 7 14.50 14.55 -14.28
C PRO A 7 13.27 14.96 -15.09
N LEU A 8 13.11 14.43 -16.31
CA LEU A 8 11.97 14.78 -17.17
C LEU A 8 10.68 14.21 -16.58
N LEU A 9 10.70 12.94 -16.16
CA LEU A 9 9.56 12.34 -15.48
C LEU A 9 9.15 13.14 -14.24
N LEU A 10 10.13 13.55 -13.42
CA LEU A 10 9.88 14.32 -12.21
C LEU A 10 9.27 15.71 -12.49
N ALA A 11 9.78 16.42 -13.50
CA ALA A 11 9.24 17.71 -13.94
C ALA A 11 7.78 17.56 -14.42
N LEU A 12 7.50 16.54 -15.24
CA LEU A 12 6.15 16.25 -15.70
C LEU A 12 5.19 15.94 -14.54
N LEU A 13 5.64 15.22 -13.51
CA LEU A 13 4.84 14.91 -12.32
C LEU A 13 4.52 16.16 -11.47
N ARG A 14 5.42 17.15 -11.45
CA ARG A 14 5.20 18.45 -10.78
C ARG A 14 4.23 19.36 -11.54
N GLY A 15 3.99 19.06 -12.81
CA GLY A 15 3.11 19.81 -13.69
C GLY A 15 3.84 20.68 -14.71
N ASP A 16 5.17 20.58 -14.79
CA ASP A 16 5.98 21.37 -15.72
C ASP A 16 5.75 20.93 -17.18
N GLU A 17 6.08 21.81 -18.13
CA GLU A 17 6.08 21.51 -19.55
C GLU A 17 7.41 20.89 -20.00
N ALA A 18 7.36 20.01 -21.00
CA ALA A 18 8.53 19.33 -21.56
C ALA A 18 9.14 20.09 -22.76
N ALA A 19 9.08 21.43 -22.77
CA ALA A 19 9.40 22.25 -23.94
C ALA A 19 10.85 22.09 -24.45
N SER A 20 11.80 21.76 -23.56
CA SER A 20 13.22 21.55 -23.89
C SER A 20 13.66 20.09 -23.88
N ALA A 21 12.74 19.13 -23.78
CA ALA A 21 13.07 17.71 -23.70
C ALA A 21 13.49 17.15 -25.05
N THR A 22 14.66 16.51 -25.10
CA THR A 22 15.15 15.82 -26.30
C THR A 22 14.47 14.46 -26.49
N ALA A 23 14.61 13.87 -27.68
CA ALA A 23 14.14 12.52 -27.96
C ALA A 23 14.71 11.48 -26.98
N GLU A 24 15.98 11.64 -26.58
CA GLU A 24 16.65 10.76 -25.63
C GLU A 24 16.09 10.94 -24.21
N ASP A 25 15.76 12.16 -23.80
CA ASP A 25 15.11 12.41 -22.51
C ASP A 25 13.76 11.69 -22.42
N TRP A 26 12.97 11.71 -23.50
CA TRP A 26 11.70 10.98 -23.57
C TRP A 26 11.86 9.46 -23.48
N ARG A 27 12.89 8.89 -24.12
CA ARG A 27 13.19 7.46 -24.02
C ARG A 27 13.56 7.07 -22.59
N ARG A 28 14.45 7.83 -21.93
CA ARG A 28 14.81 7.61 -20.52
C ARG A 28 13.62 7.77 -19.58
N ALA A 29 12.80 8.80 -19.78
CA ALA A 29 11.59 9.01 -18.99
C ALA A 29 10.58 7.88 -19.14
N ALA A 30 10.40 7.31 -20.34
CA ALA A 30 9.54 6.16 -20.56
C ALA A 30 10.06 4.90 -19.85
N THR A 31 11.37 4.62 -19.92
CA THR A 31 11.99 3.52 -19.16
C THR A 31 11.84 3.71 -17.65
N ALA A 32 12.06 4.93 -17.15
CA ALA A 32 11.87 5.25 -15.74
C ALA A 32 10.39 5.12 -15.33
N ALA A 33 9.45 5.58 -16.15
CA ALA A 33 8.03 5.47 -15.89
C ALA A 33 7.60 4.00 -15.74
N ARG A 34 8.18 3.09 -16.53
CA ARG A 34 7.94 1.64 -16.38
C ARG A 34 8.35 1.12 -15.01
N ALA A 35 9.58 1.42 -14.60
CA ALA A 35 10.11 1.00 -13.30
C ALA A 35 9.33 1.58 -12.11
N GLU A 36 8.68 2.73 -12.30
CA GLU A 36 7.95 3.45 -11.26
C GLU A 36 6.42 3.28 -11.35
N GLY A 37 5.91 2.42 -12.24
CA GLY A 37 4.47 2.16 -12.39
C GLY A 37 3.67 3.33 -12.98
N LEU A 38 4.32 4.18 -13.77
CA LEU A 38 3.79 5.43 -14.33
C LEU A 38 3.62 5.41 -15.86
N GLU A 39 3.89 4.30 -16.56
CA GLU A 39 3.71 4.21 -18.02
C GLU A 39 2.32 4.67 -18.49
N PRO A 40 1.19 4.19 -17.92
CA PRO A 40 -0.13 4.60 -18.40
C PRO A 40 -0.44 6.05 -18.07
N TRP A 41 0.07 6.54 -16.94
CA TRP A 41 -0.02 7.95 -16.57
C TRP A 41 0.72 8.83 -17.59
N LEU A 42 1.96 8.45 -17.94
CA LEU A 42 2.78 9.18 -18.90
C LEU A 42 2.17 9.14 -20.31
N PHE A 43 1.65 7.99 -20.74
CA PHE A 43 0.91 7.85 -21.99
C PHE A 43 -0.24 8.87 -22.07
N ARG A 44 -1.07 8.95 -21.03
CA ARG A 44 -2.20 9.89 -20.98
C ARG A 44 -1.73 11.35 -21.02
N ARG A 45 -0.64 11.69 -20.34
CA ARG A 45 -0.03 13.03 -20.41
C ARG A 45 0.45 13.35 -21.83
N VAL A 46 1.13 12.42 -22.49
CA VAL A 46 1.67 12.56 -23.84
C VAL A 46 0.57 12.70 -24.90
N VAL A 47 -0.55 11.99 -24.75
CA VAL A 47 -1.70 12.08 -25.68
C VAL A 47 -2.52 13.36 -25.45
N ARG A 48 -2.67 13.83 -24.21
CA ARG A 48 -3.46 15.04 -23.89
C ARG A 48 -2.74 16.35 -24.18
N SER A 49 -1.43 16.32 -24.46
CA SER A 49 -0.64 17.52 -24.71
C SER A 49 0.07 17.42 -26.05
N ALA A 50 0.36 18.56 -26.67
CA ALA A 50 1.24 18.63 -27.84
C ALA A 50 2.70 18.39 -27.41
N SER A 51 2.98 17.18 -26.92
CA SER A 51 4.32 16.82 -26.43
C SER A 51 5.28 16.64 -27.61
N ALA A 52 6.58 16.82 -27.37
CA ALA A 52 7.64 16.52 -28.33
C ALA A 52 8.10 15.04 -28.28
N ALA A 53 7.31 14.15 -27.67
CA ALA A 53 7.69 12.74 -27.54
C ALA A 53 7.85 12.08 -28.93
N PRO A 54 8.96 11.36 -29.20
CA PRO A 54 9.13 10.60 -30.44
C PRO A 54 8.05 9.53 -30.64
N ASP A 55 7.76 9.19 -31.90
CA ASP A 55 6.70 8.23 -32.25
C ASP A 55 6.93 6.85 -31.64
N ASP A 56 8.17 6.39 -31.60
CA ASP A 56 8.50 5.10 -31.00
C ASP A 56 8.25 5.07 -29.47
N VAL A 57 8.46 6.20 -28.79
CA VAL A 57 8.09 6.35 -27.36
C VAL A 57 6.57 6.35 -27.20
N ARG A 58 5.83 7.00 -28.10
CA ARG A 58 4.36 7.00 -28.07
C ARG A 58 3.78 5.62 -28.27
N GLU A 59 4.31 4.86 -29.25
CA GLU A 59 3.90 3.48 -29.51
C GLU A 59 4.17 2.58 -28.30
N ALA A 60 5.38 2.62 -27.73
CA ALA A 60 5.72 1.84 -26.55
C ALA A 60 4.81 2.14 -25.35
N LEU A 61 4.52 3.43 -25.09
CA LEU A 61 3.62 3.84 -24.02
C LEU A 61 2.17 3.42 -24.28
N ARG A 62 1.71 3.43 -25.55
CA ARG A 62 0.37 2.98 -25.93
C ARG A 62 0.20 1.49 -25.68
N GLU A 63 1.17 0.68 -26.09
CA GLU A 63 1.15 -0.78 -25.89
C GLU A 63 1.11 -1.12 -24.39
N ALA A 64 1.96 -0.48 -23.59
CA ALA A 64 1.97 -0.65 -22.13
C ALA A 64 0.63 -0.24 -21.50
N ALA A 65 0.05 0.89 -21.94
CA ALA A 65 -1.23 1.38 -21.43
C ALA A 65 -2.41 0.44 -21.76
N ALA A 66 -2.39 -0.24 -22.91
CA ALA A 66 -3.43 -1.19 -23.29
C ALA A 66 -3.49 -2.40 -22.34
N GLY A 67 -2.34 -2.97 -21.98
CA GLY A 67 -2.26 -4.08 -21.02
C GLY A 67 -2.77 -3.69 -19.64
N VAL A 68 -2.40 -2.49 -19.16
CA VAL A 68 -2.90 -1.98 -17.87
C VAL A 68 -4.40 -1.71 -17.92
N ALA A 69 -4.94 -1.19 -19.04
CA ALA A 69 -6.37 -0.96 -19.18
C ALA A 69 -7.20 -2.24 -19.07
N ALA A 70 -6.74 -3.34 -19.68
CA ALA A 70 -7.39 -4.63 -19.55
C ALA A 70 -7.39 -5.14 -18.10
N ARG A 71 -6.26 -5.02 -17.38
CA ARG A 71 -6.19 -5.39 -15.96
C ARG A 71 -7.05 -4.49 -15.08
N ALA A 72 -7.08 -3.19 -15.34
CA ALA A 72 -7.91 -2.25 -14.60
C ALA A 72 -9.40 -2.60 -14.73
N LEU A 73 -9.87 -2.87 -15.95
CA LEU A 73 -11.26 -3.29 -16.18
C LEU A 73 -11.61 -4.59 -15.47
N ALA A 74 -10.69 -5.57 -15.47
CA ALA A 74 -10.87 -6.81 -14.72
C ALA A 74 -11.01 -6.56 -13.21
N LEU A 75 -10.14 -5.73 -12.63
CA LEU A 75 -10.18 -5.38 -11.22
C LEU A 75 -11.42 -4.56 -10.85
N GLU A 76 -11.87 -3.64 -11.70
CA GLU A 76 -13.11 -2.87 -11.50
C GLU A 76 -14.34 -3.79 -11.52
N THR A 77 -14.37 -4.76 -12.43
CA THR A 77 -15.46 -5.74 -12.53
C THR A 77 -15.53 -6.59 -11.26
N GLU A 78 -14.39 -7.09 -10.78
CA GLU A 78 -14.32 -7.85 -9.53
C GLU A 78 -14.68 -6.99 -8.31
N LEU A 79 -14.16 -5.77 -8.24
CA LEU A 79 -14.49 -4.85 -7.15
C LEU A 79 -15.99 -4.56 -7.11
N ALA A 80 -16.63 -4.35 -8.27
CA ALA A 80 -18.08 -4.15 -8.35
C ALA A 80 -18.85 -5.38 -7.82
N ALA A 81 -18.45 -6.59 -8.24
CA ALA A 81 -19.08 -7.82 -7.76
C ALA A 81 -18.93 -7.98 -6.24
N ILE A 82 -17.74 -7.69 -5.69
CA ILE A 82 -17.47 -7.76 -4.25
C ILE A 82 -18.29 -6.72 -3.48
N LEU A 83 -18.28 -5.46 -3.91
CA LEU A 83 -19.04 -4.39 -3.25
C LEU A 83 -20.54 -4.68 -3.23
N ARG A 84 -21.09 -5.18 -4.34
CA ARG A 84 -22.49 -5.59 -4.42
C ARG A 84 -22.82 -6.71 -3.43
N ALA A 85 -21.97 -7.73 -3.35
CA ALA A 85 -22.16 -8.85 -2.43
C ALA A 85 -22.08 -8.42 -0.96
N LEU A 86 -21.08 -7.60 -0.60
CA LEU A 86 -20.93 -7.06 0.75
C LEU A 86 -22.11 -6.16 1.14
N ALA A 87 -22.57 -5.30 0.21
CA ALA A 87 -23.74 -4.45 0.43
C ALA A 87 -25.02 -5.28 0.63
N ALA A 88 -25.22 -6.34 -0.15
CA ALA A 88 -26.35 -7.27 0.02
C ALA A 88 -26.31 -8.01 1.37
N ALA A 89 -25.12 -8.28 1.90
CA ALA A 89 -24.91 -8.85 3.23
C ALA A 89 -25.00 -7.82 4.37
N GLY A 90 -25.22 -6.54 4.07
CA GLY A 90 -25.27 -5.46 5.06
C GLY A 90 -23.91 -5.10 5.67
N ILE A 91 -22.81 -5.48 5.02
CA ILE A 91 -21.44 -5.29 5.51
C ILE A 91 -20.92 -3.92 5.08
N ALA A 92 -20.47 -3.13 6.06
CA ALA A 92 -19.82 -1.85 5.80
C ALA A 92 -18.43 -2.06 5.18
N CYS A 93 -18.20 -1.48 3.99
CA CYS A 93 -16.96 -1.64 3.25
C CYS A 93 -16.52 -0.32 2.61
N ALA A 94 -15.24 0.01 2.74
CA ALA A 94 -14.64 1.16 2.08
C ALA A 94 -13.37 0.76 1.29
N PRO A 95 -13.39 0.78 -0.05
CA PRO A 95 -12.20 0.57 -0.86
C PRO A 95 -11.09 1.58 -0.53
N LEU A 96 -9.87 1.10 -0.29
CA LEU A 96 -8.76 1.91 0.23
C LEU A 96 -7.83 2.46 -0.86
N ARG A 97 -7.51 1.63 -1.85
CA ARG A 97 -6.52 1.89 -2.89
C ARG A 97 -7.06 1.42 -4.25
N GLY A 98 -6.22 0.76 -5.05
CA GLY A 98 -6.59 0.22 -6.36
C GLY A 98 -7.45 1.14 -7.24
N ALA A 99 -8.52 0.56 -7.76
CA ALA A 99 -9.50 1.21 -8.61
C ALA A 99 -10.20 2.41 -7.95
N ALA A 100 -10.42 2.39 -6.63
CA ALA A 100 -11.09 3.48 -5.93
C ALA A 100 -10.30 4.80 -5.95
N LEU A 101 -8.97 4.70 -5.76
CA LEU A 101 -8.10 5.87 -5.92
C LEU A 101 -7.94 6.26 -7.38
N ALA A 102 -7.95 5.29 -8.31
CA ALA A 102 -7.89 5.57 -9.73
C ALA A 102 -9.11 6.42 -10.17
N GLU A 103 -10.32 6.00 -9.83
CA GLU A 103 -11.57 6.71 -10.10
C GLU A 103 -11.59 8.11 -9.45
N ARG A 104 -11.05 8.24 -8.23
CA ARG A 104 -11.07 9.50 -7.48
C ARG A 104 -10.00 10.52 -7.90
N LEU A 105 -8.78 10.08 -8.17
CA LEU A 105 -7.59 10.94 -8.31
C LEU A 105 -7.05 11.04 -9.74
N TYR A 106 -7.49 10.17 -10.64
CA TYR A 106 -7.01 10.11 -12.01
C TYR A 106 -8.15 10.33 -13.00
N ASP A 107 -7.84 10.87 -14.17
CA ASP A 107 -8.85 11.14 -15.20
C ASP A 107 -9.43 9.86 -15.83
N HIS A 108 -8.75 8.73 -15.63
CA HIS A 108 -9.13 7.44 -16.17
C HIS A 108 -8.56 6.34 -15.28
N ALA A 109 -9.33 5.28 -15.02
CA ALA A 109 -8.92 4.21 -14.10
C ALA A 109 -7.61 3.52 -14.50
N SER A 110 -7.42 3.29 -15.80
CA SER A 110 -6.18 2.70 -16.33
C SER A 110 -4.92 3.54 -16.14
N ALA A 111 -5.03 4.82 -15.74
CA ALA A 111 -3.87 5.68 -15.50
C ALA A 111 -3.13 5.34 -14.19
N ARG A 112 -3.76 4.56 -13.30
CA ARG A 112 -3.18 4.08 -12.04
C ARG A 112 -3.20 2.55 -12.02
N PRO A 113 -2.11 1.87 -12.41
CA PRO A 113 -2.01 0.42 -12.30
C PRO A 113 -2.31 -0.06 -10.87
N ALA A 114 -2.99 -1.20 -10.75
CA ALA A 114 -3.25 -1.88 -9.50
C ALA A 114 -3.07 -3.39 -9.67
N GLY A 115 -2.62 -4.07 -8.60
CA GLY A 115 -2.42 -5.52 -8.58
C GLY A 115 -3.53 -6.27 -7.84
N ASP A 116 -4.05 -5.64 -6.79
CA ASP A 116 -4.90 -6.19 -5.73
C ASP A 116 -6.14 -5.28 -5.48
N ILE A 117 -7.05 -5.78 -4.64
CA ILE A 117 -8.24 -5.08 -4.17
C ILE A 117 -8.16 -4.91 -2.66
N ASP A 118 -7.87 -3.69 -2.21
CA ASP A 118 -7.83 -3.34 -0.78
C ASP A 118 -9.16 -2.80 -0.27
N LEU A 119 -9.71 -3.44 0.75
CA LEU A 119 -10.99 -3.07 1.35
C LEU A 119 -10.83 -2.83 2.84
N LEU A 120 -11.33 -1.70 3.35
CA LEU A 120 -11.52 -1.52 4.78
C LEU A 120 -12.86 -2.11 5.20
N VAL A 121 -12.83 -2.99 6.19
CA VAL A 121 -14.00 -3.63 6.81
C VAL A 121 -13.89 -3.55 8.32
N ARG A 122 -14.99 -3.74 9.06
CA ARG A 122 -14.91 -3.79 10.52
C ARG A 122 -14.30 -5.12 10.97
N LYS A 123 -13.46 -5.08 11.99
CA LYS A 123 -12.83 -6.28 12.58
C LYS A 123 -13.88 -7.30 13.06
N THR A 124 -15.03 -6.83 13.53
CA THR A 124 -16.16 -7.66 13.97
C THR A 124 -16.84 -8.42 12.83
N ASP A 125 -16.69 -7.95 11.59
CA ASP A 125 -17.42 -8.47 10.44
C ASP A 125 -16.56 -9.43 9.61
N LEU A 126 -15.32 -9.72 10.04
CA LEU A 126 -14.36 -10.53 9.27
C LEU A 126 -14.90 -11.92 8.90
N ASP A 127 -15.62 -12.58 9.81
CA ASP A 127 -16.25 -13.89 9.51
C ASP A 127 -17.28 -13.77 8.37
N ALA A 128 -18.11 -12.73 8.40
CA ALA A 128 -19.11 -12.48 7.36
C ALA A 128 -18.47 -12.06 6.04
N VAL A 129 -17.39 -11.27 6.08
CA VAL A 129 -16.60 -10.89 4.90
C VAL A 129 -15.97 -12.12 4.26
N GLU A 130 -15.29 -12.97 5.02
CA GLU A 130 -14.68 -14.20 4.49
C GLU A 130 -15.73 -15.13 3.89
N ALA A 131 -16.87 -15.33 4.56
CA ALA A 131 -17.96 -16.15 4.04
C ALA A 131 -18.53 -15.57 2.72
N THR A 132 -18.70 -14.26 2.64
CA THR A 132 -19.20 -13.58 1.44
C THR A 132 -18.22 -13.71 0.27
N LEU A 133 -16.92 -13.50 0.52
CA LEU A 133 -15.88 -13.65 -0.49
C LEU A 133 -15.71 -15.12 -0.91
N ALA A 134 -15.86 -16.07 0.02
CA ALA A 134 -15.85 -17.49 -0.30
C ALA A 134 -16.99 -17.89 -1.24
N ALA A 135 -18.18 -17.31 -1.06
CA ALA A 135 -19.30 -17.49 -1.98
C ALA A 135 -19.01 -16.96 -3.40
N LEU A 136 -18.10 -15.99 -3.53
CA LEU A 136 -17.60 -15.47 -4.82
C LEU A 136 -16.39 -16.26 -5.37
N GLY A 137 -16.01 -17.36 -4.70
CA GLY A 137 -14.93 -18.25 -5.11
C GLY A 137 -13.53 -17.85 -4.61
N PHE A 138 -13.41 -16.86 -3.73
CA PHE A 138 -12.13 -16.53 -3.10
C PHE A 138 -11.79 -17.50 -1.97
N SER A 139 -10.50 -17.80 -1.81
CA SER A 139 -10.03 -18.65 -0.73
C SER A 139 -8.91 -17.96 0.05
N ALA A 140 -8.93 -18.09 1.37
CA ALA A 140 -7.93 -17.48 2.24
C ALA A 140 -6.52 -18.04 1.97
N ILE A 141 -5.55 -17.13 1.91
CA ILE A 141 -4.12 -17.40 1.92
C ILE A 141 -3.63 -17.00 3.32
N ASP A 142 -3.62 -17.94 4.25
CA ASP A 142 -3.14 -17.68 5.61
C ASP A 142 -1.81 -18.39 5.88
N ARG A 143 -0.88 -17.66 6.53
CA ARG A 143 0.38 -18.22 7.05
C ARG A 143 0.09 -19.40 7.95
N ARG A 144 -0.90 -19.32 8.84
CA ARG A 144 -1.44 -20.46 9.60
C ARG A 144 -2.82 -20.07 10.12
N PRO A 145 -3.78 -21.01 10.26
CA PRO A 145 -5.14 -20.67 10.66
C PRO A 145 -5.20 -19.70 11.85
N GLY A 146 -5.77 -18.52 11.62
CA GLY A 146 -5.98 -17.49 12.65
C GLY A 146 -4.78 -16.60 12.94
N PHE A 147 -3.65 -16.74 12.22
CA PHE A 147 -2.49 -15.89 12.42
C PHE A 147 -2.75 -14.46 11.97
N ALA A 148 -3.34 -14.28 10.79
CA ALA A 148 -3.68 -12.96 10.29
C ALA A 148 -4.53 -12.21 11.33
N ARG A 149 -5.57 -12.85 11.86
CA ARG A 149 -6.48 -12.25 12.86
C ARG A 149 -5.82 -11.83 14.17
N GLU A 150 -4.78 -12.55 14.62
CA GLU A 150 -4.09 -12.26 15.88
C GLU A 150 -2.94 -11.26 15.74
N PHE A 151 -2.27 -11.23 14.57
CA PHE A 151 -0.98 -10.56 14.41
C PHE A 151 -0.84 -9.69 13.16
N SER A 152 -1.86 -9.63 12.31
CA SER A 152 -1.86 -8.81 11.10
C SER A 152 -2.79 -7.60 11.27
N TYR A 153 -3.05 -6.94 10.15
CA TYR A 153 -4.00 -5.86 9.96
C TYR A 153 -4.93 -6.13 8.78
N THR A 154 -4.68 -7.22 8.04
CA THR A 154 -5.38 -7.62 6.83
C THR A 154 -5.52 -9.14 6.73
N LEU A 155 -6.54 -9.59 6.00
CA LEU A 155 -6.64 -10.94 5.44
C LEU A 155 -6.18 -10.91 3.98
N GLU A 156 -5.69 -12.03 3.48
CA GLU A 156 -5.39 -12.19 2.06
C GLU A 156 -6.26 -13.31 1.50
N LEU A 157 -7.05 -13.03 0.47
CA LEU A 157 -7.87 -14.03 -0.22
C LEU A 157 -7.61 -13.95 -1.72
N ALA A 158 -7.46 -15.11 -2.36
CA ALA A 158 -7.25 -15.17 -3.80
C ALA A 158 -8.26 -16.07 -4.50
N ARG A 159 -8.52 -15.72 -5.75
CA ARG A 159 -9.25 -16.56 -6.71
C ARG A 159 -8.35 -16.84 -7.91
N ASP A 160 -8.04 -18.11 -8.13
CA ASP A 160 -7.10 -18.55 -9.17
C ASP A 160 -7.67 -18.50 -10.61
N ALA A 161 -8.95 -18.15 -10.77
CA ALA A 161 -9.61 -18.08 -12.07
C ALA A 161 -9.14 -16.84 -12.88
N HIS A 162 -8.67 -17.07 -14.11
CA HIS A 162 -8.36 -16.04 -15.13
C HIS A 162 -7.42 -14.91 -14.68
N GLY A 163 -6.22 -15.29 -14.18
CA GLY A 163 -5.13 -14.32 -13.96
C GLY A 163 -5.04 -13.74 -12.55
N GLY A 164 -5.60 -14.44 -11.54
CA GLY A 164 -5.33 -14.21 -10.11
C GLY A 164 -5.74 -12.84 -9.60
N VAL A 165 -6.86 -12.76 -8.89
CA VAL A 165 -7.26 -11.54 -8.17
C VAL A 165 -7.09 -11.79 -6.69
N VAL A 166 -6.30 -10.93 -6.05
CA VAL A 166 -6.09 -10.92 -4.61
C VAL A 166 -6.94 -9.81 -4.02
N VAL A 167 -7.71 -10.17 -2.99
CA VAL A 167 -8.53 -9.25 -2.21
C VAL A 167 -7.94 -9.22 -0.81
N GLU A 168 -7.69 -8.02 -0.31
CA GLU A 168 -7.15 -7.77 1.01
C GLU A 168 -8.16 -7.00 1.88
N PRO A 169 -8.97 -7.69 2.70
CA PRO A 169 -9.76 -7.05 3.74
C PRO A 169 -8.88 -6.59 4.91
N HIS A 170 -8.70 -5.28 5.01
CA HIS A 170 -8.04 -4.58 6.12
C HIS A 170 -9.05 -4.19 7.20
N TRP A 171 -8.69 -4.32 8.47
CA TRP A 171 -9.54 -3.82 9.59
C TRP A 171 -9.01 -2.56 10.28
N THR A 172 -7.86 -2.07 9.83
CA THR A 172 -7.23 -0.84 10.30
C THR A 172 -6.41 -0.21 9.17
N LEU A 173 -6.14 1.09 9.26
CA LEU A 173 -5.29 1.80 8.28
C LEU A 173 -3.80 1.73 8.65
N ALA A 174 -3.49 1.23 9.85
CA ALA A 174 -2.14 1.11 10.36
C ALA A 174 -1.65 -0.34 10.25
N TYR A 175 -0.34 -0.50 10.12
CA TYR A 175 0.33 -1.79 10.13
C TYR A 175 0.92 -2.07 11.51
N PRO A 176 1.15 -3.34 11.87
CA PRO A 176 1.86 -3.70 13.09
C PRO A 176 3.22 -2.97 13.22
N PRO A 177 3.59 -2.52 14.42
CA PRO A 177 2.93 -2.74 15.70
C PRO A 177 1.80 -1.74 16.05
N PHE A 178 1.46 -0.82 15.14
CA PHE A 178 0.50 0.26 15.40
C PHE A 178 -0.95 -0.09 15.02
N ALA A 179 -1.17 -1.27 14.42
CA ALA A 179 -2.46 -1.73 13.93
C ALA A 179 -3.60 -1.57 14.95
N ASP A 180 -3.37 -1.99 16.20
CA ASP A 180 -4.35 -1.92 17.30
C ASP A 180 -4.37 -0.55 18.01
N ALA A 181 -3.43 0.36 17.73
CA ALA A 181 -3.32 1.66 18.38
C ALA A 181 -4.14 2.76 17.67
N LEU A 182 -4.50 2.54 16.41
CA LEU A 182 -5.30 3.49 15.65
C LEU A 182 -6.77 3.44 16.07
N ASP A 183 -7.33 4.60 16.40
CA ASP A 183 -8.75 4.74 16.72
C ASP A 183 -9.61 4.61 15.46
N MET A 184 -10.00 3.36 15.16
CA MET A 184 -10.80 3.05 13.99
C MET A 184 -12.25 3.51 14.10
N GLU A 185 -12.81 3.68 15.30
CA GLU A 185 -14.17 4.21 15.42
C GLU A 185 -14.21 5.68 15.02
N ARG A 186 -13.17 6.45 15.36
CA ARG A 186 -13.00 7.82 14.85
C ARG A 186 -12.87 7.88 13.33
N VAL A 187 -12.16 6.93 12.72
CA VAL A 187 -12.07 6.79 11.25
C VAL A 187 -13.45 6.48 10.66
N TRP A 188 -14.15 5.47 11.19
CA TRP A 188 -15.47 5.04 10.69
C TRP A 188 -16.55 6.12 10.85
N ALA A 189 -16.51 6.90 11.93
CA ALA A 189 -17.47 7.98 12.17
C ALA A 189 -17.43 9.08 11.10
N ARG A 190 -16.31 9.22 10.40
CA ARG A 190 -16.10 10.22 9.34
C ARG A 190 -16.24 9.65 7.92
N CYS A 191 -16.43 8.33 7.78
CA CYS A 191 -16.74 7.72 6.49
C CYS A 191 -18.08 8.24 5.97
N ARG A 192 -18.16 8.48 4.66
CA ARG A 192 -19.38 8.94 3.99
C ARG A 192 -19.91 7.88 3.06
N ARG A 193 -21.24 7.78 2.93
CA ARG A 193 -21.84 6.93 1.89
C ARG A 193 -21.53 7.51 0.52
N GLY A 194 -21.17 6.64 -0.42
CA GLY A 194 -20.89 7.00 -1.78
C GLY A 194 -21.00 5.81 -2.72
N ARG A 195 -20.33 5.92 -3.86
CA ARG A 195 -20.23 4.87 -4.86
C ARG A 195 -18.80 4.74 -5.32
N VAL A 196 -18.38 3.52 -5.61
CA VAL A 196 -17.10 3.17 -6.23
C VAL A 196 -17.42 2.14 -7.30
N VAL A 197 -16.88 2.29 -8.51
CA VAL A 197 -17.17 1.44 -9.68
C VAL A 197 -18.67 1.22 -9.90
N GLY A 198 -19.48 2.24 -9.64
CA GLY A 198 -20.93 2.19 -9.79
C GLY A 198 -21.69 1.40 -8.70
N GLU A 199 -21.03 0.93 -7.65
CA GLU A 199 -21.64 0.16 -6.57
C GLU A 199 -21.63 0.91 -5.23
N PRO A 200 -22.62 0.68 -4.34
CA PRO A 200 -22.62 1.29 -3.00
C PRO A 200 -21.37 0.95 -2.20
N ALA A 201 -20.73 1.96 -1.64
CA ALA A 201 -19.56 1.81 -0.77
C ALA A 201 -19.49 2.96 0.25
N LEU A 202 -18.63 2.79 1.25
CA LEU A 202 -18.18 3.90 2.09
C LEU A 202 -16.93 4.54 1.49
N LEU A 203 -16.82 5.85 1.64
CA LEU A 203 -15.68 6.65 1.24
C LEU A 203 -14.97 7.16 2.49
N LEU A 204 -13.67 6.90 2.59
CA LEU A 204 -12.83 7.48 3.64
C LEU A 204 -12.79 9.00 3.51
N ALA A 205 -12.79 9.68 4.64
CA ALA A 205 -12.47 11.10 4.69
C ALA A 205 -11.04 11.35 4.14
N PRO A 206 -10.77 12.51 3.49
CA PRO A 206 -9.48 12.79 2.87
C PRO A 206 -8.28 12.60 3.80
N GLU A 207 -8.39 13.04 5.06
CA GLU A 207 -7.36 12.89 6.09
C GLU A 207 -7.06 11.43 6.44
N ALA A 208 -8.08 10.57 6.49
CA ALA A 208 -7.91 9.14 6.73
C ALA A 208 -7.32 8.43 5.49
N THR A 209 -7.73 8.85 4.28
CA THR A 209 -7.08 8.39 3.03
C THR A 209 -5.60 8.79 3.01
N LEU A 210 -5.28 10.03 3.39
CA LEU A 210 -3.90 10.52 3.45
C LEU A 210 -3.06 9.75 4.47
N LEU A 211 -3.62 9.49 5.66
CA LEU A 211 -2.98 8.66 6.68
C LEU A 211 -2.64 7.26 6.13
N ASN A 212 -3.62 6.58 5.54
CA ASN A 212 -3.44 5.25 4.95
C ASN A 212 -2.33 5.24 3.89
N LEU A 213 -2.33 6.22 2.97
CA LEU A 213 -1.30 6.32 1.93
C LEU A 213 0.10 6.58 2.50
N CYS A 214 0.23 7.44 3.51
CA CYS A 214 1.51 7.72 4.16
C CYS A 214 2.06 6.47 4.86
N LEU A 215 1.21 5.78 5.62
CA LEU A 215 1.58 4.56 6.33
C LEU A 215 1.95 3.44 5.35
N HIS A 216 1.18 3.26 4.29
CA HIS A 216 1.48 2.28 3.25
C HIS A 216 2.83 2.54 2.56
N LEU A 217 3.12 3.81 2.22
CA LEU A 217 4.38 4.21 1.59
C LEU A 217 5.58 3.84 2.47
N VAL A 218 5.52 4.18 3.77
CA VAL A 218 6.62 3.92 4.70
C VAL A 218 6.73 2.44 5.04
N HIS A 219 5.59 1.73 5.14
CA HIS A 219 5.55 0.30 5.39
C HIS A 219 6.24 -0.54 4.31
N LYS A 220 6.33 -0.06 3.07
CA LYS A 220 7.01 -0.79 1.99
C LYS A 220 8.34 -0.15 1.57
N ALA A 221 8.68 1.00 2.14
CA ALA A 221 9.93 1.71 1.85
C ALA A 221 11.17 0.82 2.16
N PRO A 222 12.32 1.07 1.51
CA PRO A 222 12.62 2.16 0.57
C PRO A 222 12.28 1.85 -0.89
N ASP A 223 12.01 0.59 -1.24
CA ASP A 223 11.84 0.16 -2.63
C ASP A 223 10.37 0.25 -3.07
N VAL A 224 9.88 1.48 -3.13
CA VAL A 224 8.49 1.81 -3.47
C VAL A 224 8.42 2.71 -4.70
N PRO A 225 7.46 2.47 -5.61
CA PRO A 225 7.35 3.22 -6.85
C PRO A 225 6.97 4.70 -6.61
N LEU A 226 7.34 5.58 -7.54
CA LEU A 226 6.90 6.98 -7.54
C LEU A 226 5.37 7.11 -7.64
N LEU A 227 4.68 6.14 -8.24
CA LEU A 227 3.22 6.10 -8.30
C LEU A 227 2.56 6.37 -6.94
N TRP A 228 3.07 5.79 -5.85
CA TRP A 228 2.46 5.94 -4.53
C TRP A 228 2.70 7.33 -3.92
N ARG A 229 3.84 7.96 -4.27
CA ARG A 229 4.08 9.37 -3.93
C ARG A 229 3.19 10.29 -4.76
N LEU A 230 2.94 9.94 -6.03
CA LEU A 230 2.00 10.66 -6.89
C LEU A 230 0.57 10.59 -6.33
N ASP A 231 0.13 9.46 -5.78
CA ASP A 231 -1.18 9.34 -5.13
C ASP A 231 -1.34 10.35 -3.98
N ILE A 232 -0.34 10.43 -3.09
CA ILE A 232 -0.31 11.41 -1.99
C ILE A 232 -0.31 12.84 -2.53
N HIS A 233 0.55 13.13 -3.51
CA HIS A 233 0.63 14.46 -4.12
C HIS A 233 -0.71 14.90 -4.73
N ARG A 234 -1.35 14.00 -5.49
CA ARG A 234 -2.65 14.25 -6.12
C ARG A 234 -3.76 14.45 -5.10
N LEU A 235 -3.81 13.60 -4.06
CA LEU A 235 -4.79 13.75 -2.99
C LEU A 235 -4.66 15.10 -2.29
N VAL A 236 -3.45 15.47 -1.88
CA VAL A 236 -3.20 16.75 -1.18
C VAL A 236 -3.57 17.94 -2.06
N ARG A 237 -3.22 17.94 -3.35
CA ARG A 237 -3.55 19.07 -4.25
C ARG A 237 -5.03 19.15 -4.57
N ARG A 238 -5.69 18.01 -4.80
CA ARG A 238 -7.11 17.96 -5.15
C ARG A 238 -7.99 18.33 -3.96
N ASP A 239 -7.66 17.83 -2.78
CA ASP A 239 -8.51 17.92 -1.58
C ASP A 239 -7.94 18.91 -0.54
N ALA A 240 -7.05 19.83 -0.94
CA ALA A 240 -6.35 20.75 -0.03
C ALA A 240 -7.27 21.48 0.95
N GLY A 241 -8.46 21.90 0.48
CA GLY A 241 -9.46 22.59 1.30
C GLY A 241 -10.42 21.66 2.06
N ALA A 242 -10.40 20.36 1.79
CA ALA A 242 -11.25 19.35 2.42
C ALA A 242 -10.51 18.47 3.43
N ILE A 243 -9.17 18.44 3.40
CA ILE A 243 -8.36 17.71 4.38
C ILE A 243 -8.44 18.42 5.73
N ASP A 244 -8.99 17.70 6.71
CA ASP A 244 -8.95 18.10 8.11
C ASP A 244 -7.59 17.73 8.71
N TRP A 245 -6.66 18.70 8.67
CA TRP A 245 -5.30 18.50 9.16
C TRP A 245 -5.21 18.28 10.66
N ASP A 246 -6.15 18.82 11.45
CA ASP A 246 -6.14 18.65 12.90
C ASP A 246 -6.62 17.25 13.28
N GLU A 247 -7.59 16.72 12.53
CA GLU A 247 -7.99 15.32 12.59
C GLU A 247 -6.85 14.37 12.22
N LEU A 248 -6.11 14.63 11.14
CA LEU A 248 -4.90 13.86 10.78
C LEU A 248 -3.89 13.84 11.94
N LEU A 249 -3.60 15.01 12.53
CA LEU A 249 -2.67 15.12 13.65
C LEU A 249 -3.19 14.37 14.89
N ALA A 250 -4.49 14.36 15.12
CA ALA A 250 -5.07 13.64 16.25
C ALA A 250 -5.00 12.10 16.06
N LEU A 251 -5.33 11.60 14.87
CA LEU A 251 -5.21 10.17 14.54
C LEU A 251 -3.76 9.69 14.64
N THR A 252 -2.82 10.47 14.09
CA THR A 252 -1.38 10.14 14.13
C THR A 252 -0.83 10.10 15.56
N ARG A 253 -1.20 11.07 16.41
CA ARG A 253 -0.81 11.09 17.83
C ARG A 253 -1.41 9.93 18.63
N GLY A 254 -2.68 9.62 18.40
CA GLY A 254 -3.35 8.49 19.06
C GLY A 254 -2.64 7.16 18.78
N ALA A 255 -2.22 6.95 17.53
CA ALA A 255 -1.51 5.75 17.10
C ALA A 255 0.02 5.80 17.30
N ARG A 256 0.59 6.96 17.68
CA ARG A 256 2.03 7.23 17.77
C ARG A 256 2.79 6.99 16.46
N VAL A 257 2.22 7.44 15.35
CA VAL A 257 2.77 7.28 13.99
C VAL A 257 3.17 8.61 13.32
N GLU A 258 3.35 9.66 14.11
CA GLU A 258 3.63 11.01 13.62
C GLU A 258 4.89 11.05 12.75
N ARG A 259 5.94 10.33 13.15
CA ARG A 259 7.22 10.29 12.42
C ARG A 259 7.14 9.57 11.09
N GLN A 260 6.36 8.49 11.02
CA GLN A 260 6.10 7.74 9.80
C GLN A 260 5.35 8.64 8.81
N VAL A 261 4.31 9.33 9.29
CA VAL A 261 3.57 10.29 8.45
C VAL A 261 4.45 11.47 8.04
N ALA A 262 5.26 12.04 8.93
CA ALA A 262 6.21 13.09 8.58
C ALA A 262 7.21 12.66 7.51
N ALA A 263 7.78 11.46 7.64
CA ALA A 263 8.74 10.91 6.67
C ALA A 263 8.10 10.74 5.29
N ALA A 264 6.88 10.21 5.23
CA ALA A 264 6.13 10.09 3.98
C ALA A 264 5.90 11.48 3.36
N LEU A 265 5.29 12.40 4.11
CA LEU A 265 4.92 13.73 3.63
C LEU A 265 6.13 14.54 3.16
N ARG A 266 7.26 14.50 3.89
CA ARG A 266 8.50 15.13 3.46
C ARG A 266 9.08 14.50 2.20
N SER A 267 9.06 13.17 2.09
CA SER A 267 9.53 12.49 0.89
C SER A 267 8.75 12.95 -0.33
N VAL A 268 7.42 13.09 -0.21
CA VAL A 268 6.58 13.58 -1.30
C VAL A 268 6.81 15.07 -1.56
N ALA A 269 6.91 15.91 -0.53
CA ALA A 269 7.17 17.35 -0.69
C ALA A 269 8.53 17.63 -1.36
N ALA A 270 9.59 16.92 -0.95
CA ALA A 270 10.92 17.07 -1.53
C ALA A 270 10.97 16.65 -3.01
N LEU A 271 10.26 15.58 -3.37
CA LEU A 271 10.27 15.06 -4.74
C LEU A 271 9.30 15.80 -5.67
N LEU A 272 8.08 16.07 -5.21
CA LEU A 272 6.98 16.55 -6.06
C LEU A 272 6.54 17.99 -5.75
N ALA A 273 7.22 18.70 -4.86
CA ALA A 273 6.84 20.04 -4.41
C ALA A 273 5.38 20.10 -3.91
N THR A 274 4.93 19.05 -3.23
CA THR A 274 3.57 18.95 -2.68
C THR A 274 3.32 20.09 -1.69
N PRO A 275 2.22 20.87 -1.84
CA PRO A 275 1.92 21.97 -0.94
C PRO A 275 1.39 21.43 0.40
N LEU A 276 2.25 21.40 1.41
CA LEU A 276 1.91 21.00 2.77
C LEU A 276 1.87 22.21 3.69
N PRO A 277 0.88 22.34 4.59
CA PRO A 277 0.90 23.40 5.58
C PRO A 277 2.11 23.26 6.52
N PRO A 278 2.96 24.29 6.70
CA PRO A 278 4.13 24.22 7.58
C PRO A 278 3.78 23.74 9.00
N ARG A 279 2.67 24.25 9.54
CA ARG A 279 2.13 23.88 10.86
C ARG A 279 1.95 22.37 11.06
N VAL A 280 1.67 21.62 9.99
CA VAL A 280 1.45 20.18 10.06
C VAL A 280 2.78 19.46 10.20
N LEU A 281 3.79 19.86 9.41
CA LEU A 281 5.13 19.28 9.51
C LEU A 281 5.75 19.59 10.87
N ASP A 282 5.64 20.83 11.35
CA ASP A 282 6.14 21.23 12.67
C ASP A 282 5.49 20.43 13.81
N ALA A 283 4.17 20.21 13.71
CA ALA A 283 3.42 19.44 14.71
C ALA A 283 3.77 17.95 14.71
N LEU A 284 4.08 17.36 13.55
CA LEU A 284 4.54 15.97 13.46
C LEU A 284 5.99 15.82 13.98
N ASP A 285 6.79 16.88 13.86
CA ASP A 285 8.21 16.90 14.26
C ASP A 285 8.42 17.08 15.76
N ALA A 286 7.50 17.79 16.40
CA ALA A 286 7.47 17.95 17.85
C ALA A 286 7.26 16.60 18.59
N ALA A 287 6.88 15.53 17.89
CA ALA A 287 6.73 14.21 18.48
C ALA A 287 8.07 13.64 18.96
N GLY A 288 8.09 13.17 20.21
CA GLY A 288 9.24 12.47 20.81
C GLY A 288 9.66 11.23 20.00
N ARG A 289 10.90 10.75 20.20
CA ARG A 289 11.34 9.46 19.64
C ARG A 289 10.65 8.32 20.39
N ALA A 290 9.87 7.51 19.70
CA ALA A 290 9.44 6.21 20.19
C ALA A 290 10.59 5.21 20.08
N ALA A 291 10.64 4.25 21.00
CA ALA A 291 11.72 3.25 21.05
C ALA A 291 11.87 2.42 19.76
N LEU A 292 10.81 2.30 18.95
CA LEU A 292 10.79 1.51 17.72
C LEU A 292 11.01 2.34 16.44
N ASP A 293 11.09 3.67 16.51
CA ASP A 293 11.24 4.52 15.31
C ASP A 293 12.45 4.15 14.45
N PRO A 294 13.64 3.84 15.00
CA PRO A 294 14.79 3.50 14.17
C PRO A 294 14.63 2.18 13.40
N LEU A 295 13.79 1.26 13.90
CA LEU A 295 13.46 0.01 13.22
C LEU A 295 12.49 0.23 12.05
N LEU A 296 11.61 1.23 12.18
CA LEU A 296 10.47 1.47 11.29
C LEU A 296 10.70 2.60 10.28
N ALA A 297 11.73 3.43 10.48
CA ALA A 297 12.05 4.59 9.63
C ALA A 297 13.38 4.46 8.84
N SER A 298 13.95 3.25 8.73
CA SER A 298 15.26 3.05 8.06
C SER A 298 15.14 2.68 6.57
N ASP A 299 16.07 3.20 5.75
CA ASP A 299 16.21 3.03 4.29
C ASP A 299 16.51 1.60 3.79
N ALA A 300 15.94 0.55 4.38
CA ALA A 300 16.11 -0.80 3.86
C ALA A 300 14.84 -1.64 4.07
N GLY A 301 14.52 -2.50 3.11
CA GLY A 301 13.21 -3.18 2.99
C GLY A 301 12.71 -3.91 4.23
N VAL A 302 11.39 -4.07 4.28
CA VAL A 302 10.59 -4.40 5.47
C VAL A 302 10.40 -5.91 5.71
N ASP A 303 10.72 -6.78 4.76
CA ASP A 303 10.62 -8.22 4.98
C ASP A 303 11.55 -8.69 6.11
N GLY A 304 10.94 -9.17 7.19
CA GLY A 304 11.61 -9.62 8.42
C GLY A 304 11.67 -8.59 9.56
N ARG A 305 11.66 -7.29 9.28
CA ARG A 305 11.81 -6.24 10.33
C ARG A 305 10.54 -5.93 11.09
N GLU A 306 9.42 -5.81 10.37
CA GLU A 306 8.10 -5.65 11.00
C GLU A 306 7.81 -6.86 11.89
N SER A 307 8.23 -8.04 11.45
CA SER A 307 8.09 -9.24 12.26
C SER A 307 8.88 -9.14 13.57
N LEU A 308 10.12 -8.67 13.55
CA LEU A 308 10.88 -8.46 14.80
C LEU A 308 10.32 -7.31 15.65
N ALA A 309 9.95 -6.19 15.03
CA ALA A 309 9.35 -5.05 15.74
C ALA A 309 8.04 -5.45 16.43
N LEU A 310 7.18 -6.20 15.74
CA LEU A 310 5.96 -6.77 16.32
C LEU A 310 6.30 -7.76 17.44
N LEU A 311 7.29 -8.65 17.25
CA LEU A 311 7.73 -9.57 18.31
C LEU A 311 8.13 -8.83 19.59
N PHE A 312 8.84 -7.69 19.49
CA PHE A 312 9.20 -6.88 20.65
C PHE A 312 8.03 -6.08 21.21
N ALA A 313 7.13 -5.57 20.36
CA ALA A 313 5.95 -4.81 20.76
C ALA A 313 4.86 -5.68 21.41
N LEU A 314 4.78 -6.97 21.08
CA LEU A 314 3.76 -7.86 21.61
C LEU A 314 3.86 -8.00 23.15
N PRO A 315 2.74 -7.85 23.87
CA PRO A 315 2.72 -8.03 25.32
C PRO A 315 2.75 -9.52 25.69
N GLY A 316 3.56 -9.86 26.69
CA GLY A 316 3.60 -11.19 27.31
C GLY A 316 4.37 -12.27 26.52
N LEU A 317 5.07 -13.13 27.26
CA LEU A 317 5.93 -14.17 26.69
C LEU A 317 5.18 -15.19 25.81
N ARG A 318 3.93 -15.52 26.16
CA ARG A 318 3.12 -16.49 25.40
C ARG A 318 2.77 -16.00 23.99
N ARG A 319 2.35 -14.73 23.85
CA ARG A 319 2.04 -14.14 22.53
C ARG A 319 3.30 -14.03 21.69
N ARG A 320 4.42 -13.61 22.30
CA ARG A 320 5.73 -13.57 21.64
C ARG A 320 6.16 -14.94 21.13
N ALA A 321 6.06 -15.99 21.96
CA ALA A 321 6.39 -17.35 21.58
C ALA A 321 5.48 -17.88 20.45
N ARG A 322 4.17 -17.66 20.55
CA ARG A 322 3.21 -18.00 19.48
C ARG A 322 3.56 -17.29 18.18
N TYR A 323 3.90 -16.01 18.24
CA TYR A 323 4.25 -15.22 17.07
C TYR A 323 5.57 -15.72 16.43
N ALA A 324 6.62 -15.89 17.23
CA ALA A 324 7.90 -16.43 16.78
C ALA A 324 7.76 -17.82 16.14
N ALA A 325 6.95 -18.71 16.74
CA ALA A 325 6.66 -20.02 16.16
C ALA A 325 5.99 -19.92 14.79
N ALA A 326 5.12 -18.93 14.57
CA ALA A 326 4.48 -18.70 13.27
C ALA A 326 5.47 -18.27 12.20
N LEU A 327 6.42 -17.43 12.58
CA LEU A 327 7.43 -16.92 11.66
C LEU A 327 8.32 -18.04 11.16
N LEU A 328 8.74 -18.92 12.08
CA LEU A 328 9.63 -20.05 11.79
C LEU A 328 8.90 -21.21 11.10
N PHE A 329 7.65 -21.46 11.49
CA PHE A 329 6.86 -22.60 11.03
C PHE A 329 5.47 -22.17 10.53
N PRO A 330 5.36 -21.55 9.34
CA PRO A 330 4.07 -21.33 8.67
C PRO A 330 3.39 -22.65 8.29
N SER A 331 2.23 -22.58 7.64
CA SER A 331 1.47 -23.71 7.12
C SER A 331 2.12 -24.26 5.85
N PRO A 332 1.99 -25.56 5.56
CA PRO A 332 2.51 -26.15 4.32
C PRO A 332 1.97 -25.48 3.05
N ARG A 333 0.71 -25.04 3.03
CA ARG A 333 0.12 -24.34 1.89
C ARG A 333 0.79 -22.99 1.66
N PHE A 334 0.98 -22.21 2.73
CA PHE A 334 1.72 -20.94 2.65
C PHE A 334 3.14 -21.17 2.09
N MET A 335 3.86 -22.15 2.63
CA MET A 335 5.23 -22.46 2.19
C MET A 335 5.29 -22.92 0.73
N ALA A 336 4.29 -23.69 0.27
CA ALA A 336 4.21 -24.14 -1.12
C ALA A 336 4.02 -22.97 -2.08
N VAL A 337 3.11 -22.04 -1.74
CA VAL A 337 2.84 -20.83 -2.54
C VAL A 337 4.05 -19.90 -2.53
N GLU A 338 4.53 -19.52 -1.34
CA GLU A 338 5.60 -18.55 -1.14
C GLU A 338 6.92 -18.96 -1.79
N TYR A 339 7.30 -20.24 -1.66
CA TYR A 339 8.58 -20.74 -2.17
C TYR A 339 8.45 -21.48 -3.51
N GLY A 340 7.24 -21.56 -4.09
CA GLY A 340 6.98 -22.28 -5.33
C GLY A 340 7.36 -23.76 -5.27
N VAL A 341 7.11 -24.43 -4.13
CA VAL A 341 7.51 -25.83 -3.89
C VAL A 341 6.32 -26.77 -3.81
N THR A 342 6.53 -28.02 -4.23
CA THR A 342 5.56 -29.10 -4.10
C THR A 342 6.19 -30.32 -3.42
N GLY A 343 5.35 -31.17 -2.82
CA GLY A 343 5.78 -32.41 -2.16
C GLY A 343 6.56 -32.22 -0.84
N ARG A 344 6.77 -33.33 -0.12
CA ARG A 344 7.39 -33.32 1.23
C ARG A 344 8.86 -32.86 1.21
N GLY A 345 9.63 -33.27 0.21
CA GLY A 345 11.04 -32.88 0.09
C GLY A 345 11.22 -31.38 -0.22
N GLY A 346 10.40 -30.84 -1.12
CA GLY A 346 10.40 -29.40 -1.45
C GLY A 346 10.00 -28.55 -0.23
N LEU A 347 8.98 -28.98 0.51
CA LEU A 347 8.59 -28.33 1.77
C LEU A 347 9.72 -28.31 2.80
N ALA A 348 10.42 -29.42 3.01
CA ALA A 348 11.53 -29.48 3.97
C ALA A 348 12.66 -28.48 3.64
N LEU A 349 13.02 -28.38 2.36
CA LEU A 349 13.98 -27.38 1.87
C LEU A 349 13.47 -25.95 2.07
N ALA A 350 12.19 -25.70 1.81
CA ALA A 350 11.57 -24.40 1.99
C ALA A 350 11.59 -23.94 3.46
N TYR A 351 11.26 -24.83 4.41
CA TYR A 351 11.38 -24.51 5.84
C TYR A 351 12.83 -24.23 6.25
N GLY A 352 13.81 -24.99 5.75
CA GLY A 352 15.23 -24.71 5.99
C GLY A 352 15.68 -23.34 5.48
N ARG A 353 15.24 -22.96 4.27
CA ARG A 353 15.48 -21.62 3.70
C ARG A 353 14.83 -20.53 4.54
N ARG A 354 13.59 -20.75 4.98
CA ARG A 354 12.86 -19.80 5.81
C ARG A 354 13.51 -19.57 7.18
N ALA A 355 13.88 -20.64 7.88
CA ALA A 355 14.57 -20.53 9.16
C ALA A 355 15.86 -19.71 9.04
N ARG A 356 16.67 -19.98 7.99
CA ARG A 356 17.87 -19.17 7.70
C ARG A 356 17.55 -17.71 7.42
N HIS A 357 16.51 -17.43 6.63
CA HIS A 357 16.09 -16.07 6.31
C HIS A 357 15.64 -15.30 7.57
N VAL A 358 14.75 -15.89 8.37
CA VAL A 358 14.23 -15.27 9.60
C VAL A 358 15.36 -15.02 10.61
N LEU A 359 16.28 -15.98 10.78
CA LEU A 359 17.44 -15.81 11.66
C LEU A 359 18.39 -14.71 11.16
N TRP A 360 18.64 -14.64 9.85
CA TRP A 360 19.49 -13.62 9.25
C TRP A 360 18.92 -12.20 9.40
N GLU A 361 17.63 -12.03 9.13
CA GLU A 361 16.93 -10.76 9.36
C GLU A 361 16.87 -10.43 10.87
N GLY A 362 16.71 -11.44 11.73
CA GLY A 362 16.84 -11.35 13.19
C GLY A 362 18.16 -10.74 13.66
N VAL A 363 19.28 -11.28 13.15
CA VAL A 363 20.64 -10.81 13.49
C VAL A 363 20.87 -9.40 12.96
N LYS A 364 20.47 -9.09 11.73
CA LYS A 364 20.55 -7.73 11.17
C LYS A 364 19.75 -6.71 11.99
N GLY A 365 18.52 -7.06 12.39
CA GLY A 365 17.66 -6.21 13.20
C GLY A 365 18.26 -5.90 14.56
N THR A 366 18.74 -6.95 15.25
CA THR A 366 19.38 -6.83 16.57
C THR A 366 20.70 -6.04 16.50
N ALA A 367 21.55 -6.30 15.51
CA ALA A 367 22.80 -5.57 15.35
C ALA A 367 22.60 -4.08 15.04
N ARG A 368 21.49 -3.70 14.40
CA ARG A 368 21.13 -2.28 14.20
C ARG A 368 20.59 -1.65 15.48
N LEU A 369 19.73 -2.34 16.23
CA LEU A 369 19.26 -1.89 17.54
C LEU A 369 20.44 -1.57 18.48
N LEU A 370 21.44 -2.45 18.52
CA LEU A 370 22.66 -2.26 19.32
C LEU A 370 23.58 -1.14 18.84
N ARG A 371 23.39 -0.60 17.61
CA ARG A 371 24.10 0.59 17.12
C ARG A 371 23.36 1.90 17.41
N LEU A 372 22.12 1.79 17.87
CA LEU A 372 21.20 2.91 18.13
C LEU A 372 21.00 3.16 19.63
N ILE A 373 21.43 2.22 20.47
CA ILE A 373 21.64 2.32 21.92
C ILE A 373 23.12 2.62 22.12
#